data_AF-A0A7S2CB96-F1
#
_entry.id   AF-A0A7S2CB96-F1
#
_cell.length_a   1.000
_cell.length_b   1.000
_cell.length_c   1.000
_cell.angle_alpha   90.00
_cell.angle_beta   90.00
_cell.angle_gamma   90.00
#
_symmetry.space_group_name_H-M   'P 1'
#
loop_
_entity.id
_entity.type
_entity.pdbx_description
1 polymer ?
#
loop_
_entity_poly.entity_id
_entity_poly.type
_entity_poly.pdbx_seq_one_letter_code
_entity_poly.pdbx_strand_id
1 'polypeptide(L)'
;AGNAALEEIVMAIALKGDTHFDEENGGQMGTGRIYTAINPVYISPTSRMVSEYSGMICQPHKAIVGNNAFRHESGIHQDGMIKNKNTYEIMTPESIGLMRGESESGAGIVLGKHSGRNAVSTRLAELGYELDPEKLNAVFDRFKIVAEKKKGGLE
;
A
#
# COMPACT_ATOMS: atom_id res chain seq x y z
N ALA A 1 -16.27 -11.93 17.12
CA ALA A 1 -16.44 -10.63 16.44
C ALA A 1 -16.42 -9.54 17.51
N GLY A 2 -15.86 -8.38 17.19
CA GLY A 2 -15.72 -7.23 18.10
C GLY A 2 -16.52 -6.02 17.61
N ASN A 3 -16.21 -4.84 18.15
CA ASN A 3 -16.77 -3.57 17.70
C ASN A 3 -16.31 -3.22 16.28
N ALA A 4 -16.94 -2.21 15.67
CA ALA A 4 -16.51 -1.68 14.39
C ALA A 4 -15.05 -1.16 14.44
N ALA A 5 -14.31 -1.38 13.36
CA ALA A 5 -12.90 -1.03 13.26
C ALA A 5 -12.71 0.49 13.19
N LEU A 6 -11.95 1.05 14.14
CA LEU A 6 -11.68 2.48 14.24
C LEU A 6 -11.04 3.01 12.95
N GLU A 7 -10.00 2.33 12.48
CA GLU A 7 -9.20 2.73 11.32
C GLU A 7 -10.01 2.77 10.03
N GLU A 8 -10.98 1.87 9.86
CA GLU A 8 -11.84 1.83 8.66
C GLU A 8 -12.81 3.00 8.67
N ILE A 9 -13.47 3.26 9.82
CA ILE A 9 -14.41 4.37 9.97
C ILE A 9 -13.70 5.71 9.80
N VAL A 10 -12.56 5.89 10.48
CA VAL A 10 -11.79 7.13 10.43
C VAL A 10 -11.30 7.41 9.01
N MET A 11 -10.77 6.40 8.31
CA MET A 11 -10.28 6.60 6.95
C MET A 11 -11.42 6.80 5.94
N ALA A 12 -12.58 6.16 6.12
CA ALA A 12 -13.74 6.44 5.28
C ALA A 12 -14.19 7.91 5.41
N ILE A 13 -14.27 8.43 6.65
CA ILE A 13 -14.61 9.83 6.91
C ILE A 13 -13.50 10.76 6.40
N ALA A 14 -12.22 10.43 6.59
CA ALA A 14 -11.12 11.26 6.12
C ALA A 14 -11.08 11.38 4.59
N LEU A 15 -11.43 10.32 3.86
CA LEU A 15 -11.37 10.29 2.40
C LEU A 15 -12.61 10.84 1.72
N LYS A 16 -13.79 10.73 2.36
CA LYS A 16 -15.07 11.04 1.73
C LYS A 16 -15.97 11.96 2.56
N GLY A 17 -15.65 12.25 3.81
CA GLY A 17 -16.53 12.99 4.73
C GLY A 17 -16.90 14.39 4.25
N ASP A 18 -16.08 15.00 3.38
CA ASP A 18 -16.36 16.31 2.79
C ASP A 18 -17.37 16.25 1.63
N THR A 19 -17.44 15.13 0.90
CA THR A 19 -18.23 15.01 -0.35
C THR A 19 -19.28 13.91 -0.34
N HIS A 20 -19.27 13.02 0.65
CA HIS A 20 -20.13 11.84 0.71
C HIS A 20 -21.63 12.18 0.68
N PHE A 21 -21.96 13.38 1.15
CA PHE A 21 -23.32 13.88 1.27
C PHE A 21 -23.64 15.02 0.28
N ASP A 22 -22.79 15.20 -0.74
CA ASP A 22 -23.10 16.12 -1.83
C ASP A 22 -24.28 15.57 -2.66
N GLU A 23 -25.07 16.46 -3.27
CA GLU A 23 -26.25 16.08 -4.07
C GLU A 23 -25.88 15.13 -5.23
N GLU A 24 -24.70 15.30 -5.82
CA GLU A 24 -24.17 14.42 -6.87
C GLU A 24 -23.94 12.98 -6.38
N ASN A 25 -23.75 12.78 -5.07
CA ASN A 25 -23.57 11.48 -4.42
C ASN A 25 -24.88 10.97 -3.79
N GLY A 26 -26.02 11.58 -4.12
CA GLY A 26 -27.33 11.21 -3.58
C GLY A 26 -27.63 11.80 -2.20
N GLY A 27 -26.82 12.76 -1.75
CA GLY A 27 -27.05 13.50 -0.53
C GLY A 27 -28.26 14.43 -0.63
N GLN A 28 -28.86 14.74 0.51
CA GLN A 28 -29.95 15.71 0.60
C GLN A 28 -29.42 17.07 1.04
N MET A 29 -30.01 18.14 0.53
CA MET A 29 -29.68 19.51 0.93
C MET A 29 -29.74 19.65 2.47
N GLY A 30 -28.60 20.00 3.10
CA GLY A 30 -28.46 20.08 4.57
C GLY A 30 -27.79 18.88 5.24
N THR A 31 -27.46 17.81 4.48
CA THR A 31 -26.60 16.73 4.96
C THR A 31 -25.14 17.20 4.95
N GLY A 32 -24.72 17.85 6.03
CA GLY A 32 -23.42 18.53 6.09
C GLY A 32 -22.20 17.61 6.00
N ARG A 33 -21.02 18.23 5.95
CA ARG A 33 -19.71 17.56 5.98
C ARG A 33 -19.50 16.85 7.32
N ILE A 34 -18.93 15.66 7.29
CA ILE A 34 -18.56 14.90 8.50
C ILE A 34 -17.04 14.87 8.64
N TYR A 35 -16.56 15.11 9.86
CA TYR A 35 -15.15 15.01 10.22
C TYR A 35 -15.00 14.33 11.58
N THR A 36 -13.79 13.84 11.85
CA THR A 36 -13.39 13.38 13.18
C THR A 36 -12.22 14.22 13.68
N ALA A 37 -12.03 14.30 14.99
CA ALA A 37 -10.85 14.94 15.58
C ALA A 37 -9.61 14.00 15.62
N ILE A 38 -9.70 12.83 14.98
CA ILE A 38 -8.62 11.83 15.00
C ILE A 38 -7.61 12.21 13.93
N ASN A 39 -6.33 12.29 14.32
CA ASN A 39 -5.24 12.45 13.38
C ASN A 39 -4.86 11.07 12.79
N PRO A 40 -5.11 10.81 11.49
CA PRO A 40 -4.90 9.49 10.90
C PRO A 40 -3.45 9.01 10.92
N VAL A 41 -2.46 9.92 11.01
CA VAL A 41 -1.03 9.58 11.09
C VAL A 41 -0.70 8.68 12.29
N TYR A 42 -1.55 8.60 13.31
CA TYR A 42 -1.35 7.71 14.45
C TYR A 42 -2.01 6.33 14.30
N ILE A 43 -2.73 6.04 13.21
CA ILE A 43 -3.44 4.77 13.02
C ILE A 43 -2.47 3.59 13.00
N SER A 44 -1.45 3.62 12.13
CA SER A 44 -0.47 2.54 12.02
C SER A 44 0.31 2.28 13.33
N PRO A 45 0.91 3.29 14.00
CA PRO A 45 1.61 3.06 15.26
C PRO A 45 0.67 2.60 16.38
N THR A 46 -0.58 3.09 16.43
CA THR A 46 -1.56 2.63 17.41
C THR A 46 -1.96 1.18 17.16
N SER A 47 -2.22 0.79 15.90
CA SER A 47 -2.52 -0.60 15.55
C SER A 47 -1.37 -1.54 15.94
N ARG A 48 -0.12 -1.13 15.69
CA ARG A 48 1.07 -1.88 16.11
C ARG A 48 1.13 -2.02 17.63
N MET A 49 0.94 -0.93 18.36
CA MET A 49 0.89 -0.94 19.83
C MET A 49 -0.17 -1.91 20.35
N VAL A 50 -1.39 -1.85 19.82
CA VAL A 50 -2.47 -2.77 20.22
C VAL A 50 -2.10 -4.23 19.92
N SER A 51 -1.53 -4.52 18.75
CA SER A 51 -1.06 -5.86 18.40
C SER A 51 0.01 -6.37 19.36
N GLU A 52 0.96 -5.52 19.76
CA GLU A 52 2.05 -5.84 20.69
C GLU A 52 1.53 -6.14 22.10
N TYR A 53 0.65 -5.29 22.65
CA TYR A 53 0.14 -5.45 24.01
C TYR A 53 -0.93 -6.54 24.14
N SER A 54 -1.71 -6.78 23.09
CA SER A 54 -2.75 -7.82 23.10
C SER A 54 -2.23 -9.21 22.71
N GLY A 55 -1.08 -9.28 22.03
CA GLY A 55 -0.58 -10.51 21.39
C GLY A 55 -1.39 -10.95 20.17
N MET A 56 -2.41 -10.19 19.75
CA MET A 56 -3.23 -10.51 18.58
C MET A 56 -2.61 -9.89 17.33
N ILE A 57 -2.05 -10.73 16.47
CA ILE A 57 -1.44 -10.30 15.20
C ILE A 57 -2.53 -9.89 14.21
N CYS A 58 -2.36 -8.72 13.60
CA CYS A 58 -3.24 -8.24 12.54
C CYS A 58 -3.12 -9.12 11.29
N GLN A 59 -4.24 -9.47 10.68
CA GLN A 59 -4.22 -10.25 9.45
C GLN A 59 -3.54 -9.46 8.32
N PRO A 60 -2.70 -10.08 7.48
CA PRO A 60 -1.96 -9.34 6.45
C PRO A 60 -2.83 -8.53 5.49
N HIS A 61 -4.06 -8.97 5.23
CA HIS A 61 -5.01 -8.34 4.30
C HIS A 61 -6.07 -7.48 5.00
N LYS A 62 -5.91 -7.21 6.31
CA LYS A 62 -6.80 -6.30 7.03
C LYS A 62 -6.75 -4.92 6.37
N ALA A 63 -7.92 -4.33 6.12
CA ALA A 63 -7.99 -2.99 5.54
C ALA A 63 -7.22 -1.98 6.41
N ILE A 64 -6.58 -1.01 5.74
CA ILE A 64 -5.80 0.09 6.32
C ILE A 64 -4.48 -0.35 6.97
N VAL A 65 -4.50 -1.32 7.89
CA VAL A 65 -3.36 -1.62 8.77
C VAL A 65 -2.71 -3.00 8.55
N GLY A 66 -3.24 -3.82 7.65
CA GLY A 66 -2.63 -5.09 7.29
C GLY A 66 -1.31 -4.91 6.54
N ASN A 67 -0.34 -5.81 6.75
CA ASN A 67 0.99 -5.75 6.11
C ASN A 67 0.95 -5.69 4.57
N ASN A 68 -0.13 -6.16 3.94
CA ASN A 68 -0.31 -6.15 2.49
C ASN A 68 -1.22 -5.03 1.98
N ALA A 69 -1.70 -4.13 2.85
CA ALA A 69 -2.69 -3.11 2.48
C ALA A 69 -2.21 -2.12 1.40
N PHE A 70 -0.89 -1.90 1.29
CA PHE A 70 -0.27 -0.99 0.32
C PHE A 70 0.78 -1.66 -0.58
N ARG A 71 0.76 -2.99 -0.67
CA ARG A 71 1.72 -3.77 -1.44
C ARG A 71 1.18 -4.10 -2.83
N HIS A 72 1.98 -3.86 -3.86
CA HIS A 72 1.61 -4.10 -5.26
C HIS A 72 2.58 -5.06 -5.95
N GLU A 73 2.15 -6.31 -6.18
CA GLU A 73 2.98 -7.36 -6.83
C GLU A 73 2.60 -7.63 -8.29
N SER A 74 1.35 -7.40 -8.69
CA SER A 74 0.90 -7.66 -10.06
C SER A 74 1.62 -6.76 -11.05
N GLY A 75 2.18 -7.30 -12.14
CA GLY A 75 2.96 -6.53 -13.11
C GLY A 75 2.23 -5.33 -13.70
N ILE A 76 0.92 -5.44 -13.96
CA ILE A 76 0.10 -4.30 -14.42
C ILE A 76 -0.14 -3.26 -13.32
N HIS A 77 -0.26 -3.70 -12.07
CA HIS A 77 -0.42 -2.78 -10.94
C HIS A 77 0.90 -2.06 -10.67
N GLN A 78 2.03 -2.75 -10.78
CA GLN A 78 3.37 -2.14 -10.67
C GLN A 78 3.59 -1.07 -11.74
N ASP A 79 3.24 -1.36 -13.00
CA ASP A 79 3.35 -0.37 -14.07
C ASP A 79 2.47 0.87 -13.81
N GLY A 80 1.22 0.68 -13.36
CA GLY A 80 0.35 1.79 -12.98
C GLY A 80 0.89 2.60 -11.79
N MET A 81 1.43 1.94 -10.76
CA MET A 81 2.04 2.59 -9.60
C MET A 81 3.29 3.40 -9.94
N ILE A 82 4.12 2.91 -10.87
CA ILE A 82 5.30 3.65 -11.36
C ILE A 82 4.86 4.93 -12.09
N LYS A 83 3.79 4.87 -12.88
CA LYS A 83 3.27 6.00 -13.67
C LYS A 83 2.53 7.02 -12.81
N ASN A 84 1.61 6.55 -11.97
CA ASN A 84 0.80 7.38 -11.09
C ASN A 84 0.26 6.55 -9.91
N LYS A 85 0.75 6.83 -8.69
CA LYS A 85 0.35 6.12 -7.46
C LYS A 85 -1.17 6.20 -7.20
N ASN A 86 -1.81 7.32 -7.54
CA ASN A 86 -3.25 7.53 -7.33
C ASN A 86 -4.13 6.56 -8.15
N THR A 87 -3.56 5.82 -9.10
CA THR A 87 -4.28 4.82 -9.90
C THR A 87 -4.81 3.67 -9.04
N TYR A 88 -4.02 3.25 -8.03
CA TYR A 88 -4.37 2.10 -7.17
C TYR A 88 -4.33 2.43 -5.68
N GLU A 89 -3.83 3.61 -5.30
CA GLU A 89 -3.84 4.08 -3.91
C GLU A 89 -4.80 5.26 -3.76
N ILE A 90 -5.99 4.98 -3.21
CA ILE A 90 -6.94 6.03 -2.80
C ILE A 90 -6.39 6.90 -1.66
N MET A 91 -5.44 6.36 -0.90
CA MET A 91 -4.76 7.00 0.22
C MET A 91 -3.32 6.49 0.27
N THR A 92 -2.40 7.30 0.80
CA THR A 92 -0.98 6.91 0.92
C THR A 92 -0.70 6.21 2.26
N PRO A 93 0.31 5.34 2.35
CA PRO A 93 0.68 4.75 3.65
C PRO A 93 1.11 5.82 4.66
N GLU A 94 1.75 6.90 4.20
CA GLU A 94 2.18 8.00 5.08
C GLU A 94 0.97 8.72 5.71
N SER A 95 -0.19 8.73 5.03
CA SER A 95 -1.42 9.32 5.57
C SER A 95 -1.89 8.65 6.87
N ILE A 96 -1.49 7.39 7.10
CA ILE A 96 -1.80 6.63 8.31
C ILE A 96 -0.60 6.43 9.24
N GLY A 97 0.52 7.10 8.95
CA GLY A 97 1.79 6.95 9.67
C GLY A 97 2.54 5.67 9.39
N LEU A 98 2.23 4.99 8.28
CA LEU A 98 3.00 3.85 7.81
C LEU A 98 4.14 4.35 6.93
N MET A 99 5.39 4.11 7.37
CA MET A 99 6.56 4.35 6.52
C MET A 99 6.84 3.11 5.67
N ARG A 100 7.02 3.29 4.36
CA ARG A 100 7.46 2.21 3.47
C ARG A 100 8.86 1.75 3.89
N GLY A 101 9.03 0.44 4.05
CA GLY A 101 10.30 -0.15 4.47
C GLY A 101 11.29 -0.32 3.32
N GLU A 102 12.54 -0.70 3.66
CA GLU A 102 13.62 -0.96 2.69
C GLU A 102 13.34 -2.10 1.70
N SER A 103 12.33 -2.95 1.94
CA SER A 103 11.94 -4.01 1.02
C SER A 103 10.97 -3.54 -0.08
N GLU A 104 10.47 -2.32 0.02
CA GLU A 104 9.48 -1.74 -0.89
C GLU A 104 10.10 -0.56 -1.65
N SER A 105 9.71 -0.38 -2.91
CA SER A 105 10.04 0.84 -3.64
C SER A 105 9.35 2.06 -3.04
N GLY A 106 9.80 3.26 -3.42
CA GLY A 106 9.07 4.49 -3.07
C GLY A 106 7.61 4.49 -3.57
N ALA A 107 7.29 3.62 -4.53
CA ALA A 107 5.95 3.39 -5.08
C ALA A 107 5.26 2.11 -4.54
N GLY A 108 5.76 1.47 -3.48
CA GLY A 108 5.13 0.27 -2.90
C GLY A 108 5.28 -1.02 -3.68
N ILE A 109 6.27 -1.05 -4.57
CA ILE A 109 6.53 -2.20 -5.43
C ILE A 109 7.29 -3.23 -4.62
N VAL A 110 6.70 -4.42 -4.54
CA VAL A 110 7.36 -5.62 -4.02
C VAL A 110 7.78 -6.46 -5.22
N LEU A 111 9.08 -6.74 -5.36
CA LEU A 111 9.57 -7.59 -6.44
C LEU A 111 9.16 -9.04 -6.20
N GLY A 112 8.38 -9.59 -7.12
CA GLY A 112 7.89 -10.96 -7.06
C GLY A 112 7.94 -11.65 -8.43
N LYS A 113 7.43 -12.89 -8.49
CA LYS A 113 7.43 -13.69 -9.74
C LYS A 113 6.66 -13.02 -10.88
N HIS A 114 5.74 -12.13 -10.57
CA HIS A 114 4.93 -11.36 -11.51
C HIS A 114 5.56 -10.01 -11.90
N SER A 115 6.69 -9.64 -11.30
CA SER A 115 7.37 -8.40 -11.64
C SER A 115 7.94 -8.44 -13.06
N GLY A 116 7.67 -7.37 -13.80
CA GLY A 116 8.21 -7.13 -15.13
C GLY A 116 9.59 -6.49 -15.09
N ARG A 117 10.24 -6.44 -16.26
CA ARG A 117 11.58 -5.84 -16.43
C ARG A 117 11.64 -4.38 -15.94
N ASN A 118 10.58 -3.62 -16.18
CA ASN A 118 10.49 -2.22 -15.74
C ASN A 118 10.56 -2.11 -14.21
N ALA A 119 9.78 -2.91 -13.48
CA ALA A 119 9.79 -2.91 -12.01
C ALA A 119 11.17 -3.28 -11.43
N VAL A 120 11.84 -4.28 -12.03
CA VAL A 120 13.21 -4.66 -11.62
C VAL A 120 14.20 -3.53 -11.91
N SER A 121 14.13 -2.92 -13.08
CA SER A 121 14.98 -1.79 -13.47
C SER A 121 14.81 -0.58 -12.55
N THR A 122 13.56 -0.18 -12.28
CA THR A 122 13.24 0.92 -11.36
C THR A 122 13.81 0.65 -9.97
N ARG A 123 13.65 -0.58 -9.47
CA ARG A 123 14.15 -0.93 -8.13
C ARG A 123 15.69 -0.93 -8.06
N LEU A 124 16.36 -1.41 -9.09
CA LEU A 124 17.82 -1.36 -9.16
C LEU A 124 18.34 0.09 -9.18
N ALA A 125 17.67 0.99 -9.91
CA ALA A 125 18.01 2.40 -9.93
C ALA A 125 17.81 3.08 -8.55
N GLU A 126 16.71 2.77 -7.84
CA GLU A 126 16.49 3.26 -6.46
C GLU A 126 17.57 2.80 -5.48
N LEU A 127 18.15 1.61 -5.71
CA LEU A 127 19.27 1.07 -4.94
C LEU A 127 20.63 1.60 -5.39
N GLY A 128 20.68 2.48 -6.39
CA GLY A 128 21.90 3.09 -6.91
C GLY A 128 22.64 2.26 -7.98
N TYR A 129 21.98 1.27 -8.60
CA TYR A 129 22.55 0.48 -9.69
C TYR A 129 22.05 0.97 -11.05
N GLU A 130 22.98 1.46 -11.88
CA GLU A 130 22.73 1.73 -13.30
C GLU A 130 23.26 0.57 -14.15
N LEU A 131 22.36 -0.08 -14.89
CA LEU A 131 22.71 -1.19 -15.76
C LEU A 131 22.42 -0.84 -17.22
N ASP A 132 23.32 -1.23 -18.10
CA ASP A 132 23.03 -1.27 -19.53
C ASP A 132 21.95 -2.34 -19.85
N PRO A 133 21.29 -2.25 -21.02
CA PRO A 133 20.20 -3.16 -21.38
C PRO A 133 20.59 -4.64 -21.38
N GLU A 134 21.83 -4.97 -21.72
CA GLU A 134 22.32 -6.35 -21.80
C GLU A 134 22.47 -6.95 -20.39
N LYS A 135 23.10 -6.21 -19.47
CA LYS A 135 23.21 -6.60 -18.06
C LYS A 135 21.85 -6.65 -17.39
N LEU A 136 20.95 -5.71 -17.68
CA LEU A 136 19.59 -5.73 -17.15
C LEU A 136 18.84 -7.00 -17.57
N ASN A 137 19.01 -7.45 -18.82
CA ASN A 137 18.42 -8.72 -19.27
C ASN A 137 19.00 -9.92 -18.51
N ALA A 138 20.32 -10.01 -18.38
CA ALA A 138 20.96 -11.09 -17.63
C ALA A 138 20.52 -11.13 -16.16
N VAL A 139 20.36 -9.96 -15.53
CA VAL A 139 19.84 -9.84 -14.15
C VAL A 139 18.37 -10.26 -14.10
N PHE A 140 17.55 -9.82 -15.05
CA PHE A 140 16.13 -10.15 -15.10
C PHE A 140 15.89 -11.67 -15.23
N ASP A 141 16.66 -12.35 -16.09
CA ASP A 141 16.53 -13.81 -16.25
C ASP A 141 16.88 -14.55 -14.96
N ARG A 142 17.95 -14.14 -14.27
CA ARG A 142 18.32 -14.69 -12.96
C ARG A 142 17.28 -14.37 -11.89
N PHE A 143 16.74 -13.16 -11.91
CA PHE A 143 15.67 -12.74 -11.00
C PHE A 143 14.45 -13.65 -11.14
N LYS A 144 14.01 -13.98 -12.35
CA LYS A 144 12.85 -14.87 -12.57
C LYS A 144 13.09 -16.26 -11.98
N ILE A 145 14.28 -16.82 -12.15
CA ILE A 145 14.65 -18.13 -11.58
C ILE A 145 14.57 -18.10 -10.04
N VAL A 146 15.06 -17.03 -9.41
CA VAL A 146 15.01 -16.90 -7.94
C VAL A 146 13.58 -16.66 -7.46
N ALA A 147 12.84 -15.78 -8.14
CA ALA A 147 11.46 -15.43 -7.80
C ALA A 147 10.49 -16.61 -7.93
N GLU A 148 10.73 -17.54 -8.87
CA GLU A 148 9.94 -18.78 -8.98
C GLU A 148 10.19 -19.75 -7.82
N LYS A 149 11.43 -19.82 -7.32
CA LYS A 149 11.80 -20.70 -6.21
C LYS A 149 11.33 -20.16 -4.85
N LYS A 150 11.22 -18.84 -4.71
CA LYS A 150 10.72 -18.21 -3.51
C LYS A 150 9.18 -18.27 -3.52
N LYS A 151 8.60 -19.31 -2.90
CA LYS A 151 7.14 -19.41 -2.71
C LYS A 151 6.68 -18.21 -1.88
N GLY A 152 6.00 -17.25 -2.51
CA GLY A 152 5.27 -16.15 -1.88
C GLY A 152 6.14 -15.22 -1.01
N GLY A 153 6.43 -14.01 -1.50
CA GLY A 153 7.10 -12.96 -0.70
C GLY A 153 6.23 -12.38 0.42
N LEU A 154 5.45 -13.23 1.10
CA LEU A 154 4.45 -12.90 2.12
C LEU A 154 4.75 -13.49 3.50
N GLU A 155 5.95 -14.01 3.73
CA GLU A 155 6.45 -14.27 5.10
C GLU A 155 7.10 -13.03 5.69
#